data_AF-A0AAE4ZY32-F1
#
_entry.id   AF-A0AAE4ZY32-F1
#
_cell.length_a   1.000
_cell.length_b   1.000
_cell.length_c   1.000
_cell.angle_alpha   90.00
_cell.angle_beta   90.00
_cell.angle_gamma   90.00
#
_symmetry.space_group_name_H-M   'P 1'
#
loop_
_entity.id
_entity.type
_entity.pdbx_description
1 polymer ?
#
loop_
_entity_poly.entity_id
_entity_poly.type
_entity_poly.pdbx_seq_one_letter_code
_entity_poly.pdbx_strand_id
1 'polypeptide(L)'
;MAPFLGSSKLASLVQDFEENLALEQLRQLSAYLPPEMCSRIFMRLLNEPGDYRFEELAPFAPFIDDEALVALVRAVPPPDLQALKRIAPFLEEDEVGRLLRGLLKGESDHR
;
A
#
# COMPACT_ATOMS: atom_id res chain seq x y z
N MET A 1 24.68 -5.36 2.09
CA MET A 1 24.37 -5.38 0.65
C MET A 1 23.91 -6.79 0.32
N ALA A 2 22.62 -7.02 0.11
CA ALA A 2 22.16 -8.32 -0.38
C ALA A 2 22.57 -8.42 -1.87
N PRO A 3 23.57 -9.24 -2.24
CA PRO A 3 24.10 -9.30 -3.59
C PRO A 3 23.34 -10.36 -4.41
N PHE A 4 22.97 -10.01 -5.64
CA PHE A 4 22.77 -10.93 -6.78
C PHE A 4 21.70 -12.03 -6.73
N LEU A 5 20.63 -11.93 -5.93
CA LEU A 5 19.38 -12.57 -6.34
C LEU A 5 18.66 -11.58 -7.27
N GLY A 6 18.68 -11.85 -8.58
CA GLY A 6 17.87 -11.09 -9.53
C GLY A 6 16.42 -11.03 -9.04
N SER A 7 15.75 -9.89 -9.24
CA SER A 7 14.36 -9.66 -8.79
C SER A 7 13.44 -10.84 -9.10
N SER A 8 13.61 -11.48 -10.26
CA SER A 8 12.87 -12.69 -10.66
C SER A 8 13.09 -13.91 -9.77
N LYS A 9 14.30 -14.10 -9.21
CA LYS A 9 14.61 -15.23 -8.32
C LYS A 9 14.17 -14.98 -6.88
N LEU A 10 14.19 -13.72 -6.42
CA LEU A 10 13.54 -13.36 -5.15
C LEU A 10 12.03 -13.53 -5.25
N ALA A 11 11.43 -13.06 -6.33
CA ALA A 11 9.99 -13.21 -6.57
C ALA A 11 9.57 -14.69 -6.56
N SER A 12 10.33 -15.58 -7.21
CA SER A 12 10.02 -17.02 -7.18
C SER A 12 10.14 -17.63 -5.80
N LEU A 13 11.11 -17.20 -4.99
CA LEU A 13 11.24 -17.68 -3.61
C LEU A 13 10.06 -17.19 -2.77
N VAL A 14 9.73 -15.90 -2.87
CA VAL A 14 8.61 -15.30 -2.13
C VAL A 14 7.29 -15.97 -2.49
N GLN A 15 7.08 -16.33 -3.76
CA GLN A 15 5.88 -17.02 -4.21
C GLN A 15 5.56 -18.29 -3.40
N ASP A 16 6.58 -19.02 -2.92
CA ASP A 16 6.39 -20.25 -2.15
C ASP A 16 5.96 -20.01 -0.68
N PHE A 17 6.16 -18.80 -0.13
CA PHE A 17 5.86 -18.49 1.28
C PHE A 17 5.11 -17.17 1.49
N GLU A 18 4.61 -16.56 0.44
CA GLU A 18 3.95 -15.26 0.47
C GLU A 18 2.71 -15.19 1.37
N GLU A 19 2.04 -16.33 1.60
CA GLU A 19 0.93 -16.47 2.55
C GLU A 19 1.37 -16.37 4.02
N ASN A 20 2.66 -16.53 4.31
CA ASN A 20 3.22 -16.44 5.66
C ASN A 20 3.99 -15.12 5.88
N LEU A 21 4.07 -14.26 4.86
CA LEU A 21 4.73 -12.98 4.98
C LEU A 21 3.95 -12.05 5.91
N ALA A 22 4.67 -11.39 6.81
CA ALA A 22 4.18 -10.28 7.60
C ALA A 22 4.50 -8.93 6.93
N LEU A 23 3.82 -7.86 7.34
CA LEU A 23 4.00 -6.52 6.79
C LEU A 23 5.46 -6.05 6.81
N GLU A 24 6.20 -6.29 7.89
CA GLU A 24 7.61 -5.89 8.02
C GLU A 24 8.51 -6.65 7.02
N GLN A 25 8.22 -7.92 6.76
CA GLN A 25 8.96 -8.69 5.75
C GLN A 25 8.65 -8.18 4.34
N LEU A 26 7.37 -7.89 4.05
CA LEU A 26 6.99 -7.28 2.77
C LEU A 26 7.69 -5.94 2.58
N ARG A 27 7.80 -5.10 3.63
CA ARG A 27 8.50 -3.81 3.60
C ARG A 27 9.98 -3.95 3.23
N GLN A 28 10.65 -5.01 3.68
CA GLN A 28 12.05 -5.26 3.36
C GLN A 28 12.25 -5.78 1.93
N LEU A 29 11.21 -6.40 1.37
CA LEU A 29 11.25 -7.05 0.06
C LEU A 29 10.66 -6.18 -1.06
N SER A 30 9.82 -5.19 -0.75
CA SER A 30 9.02 -4.43 -1.71
C SER A 30 9.81 -3.86 -2.88
N ALA A 31 11.01 -3.32 -2.64
CA ALA A 31 11.88 -2.76 -3.67
C ALA A 31 12.46 -3.81 -4.64
N TYR A 32 12.32 -5.10 -4.33
CA TYR A 32 12.85 -6.21 -5.12
C TYR A 32 11.75 -7.09 -5.74
N LEU A 33 10.48 -6.86 -5.38
CA LEU A 33 9.33 -7.60 -5.88
C LEU A 33 8.69 -6.88 -7.07
N PRO A 34 8.10 -7.64 -8.03
CA PRO A 34 7.21 -7.05 -9.01
C PRO A 34 6.03 -6.33 -8.32
N PRO A 35 5.59 -5.16 -8.82
CA PRO A 35 4.49 -4.41 -8.23
C PRO A 35 3.23 -5.26 -8.02
N GLU A 36 2.88 -6.12 -8.99
CA GLU A 36 1.68 -6.95 -8.95
C GLU A 36 1.74 -7.98 -7.79
N MET A 37 2.93 -8.50 -7.51
CA MET A 37 3.15 -9.40 -6.36
C MET A 37 3.08 -8.62 -5.05
N CYS A 38 3.71 -7.44 -4.99
CA CYS A 38 3.69 -6.60 -3.81
C CYS A 38 2.27 -6.15 -3.46
N SER A 39 1.49 -5.68 -4.44
CA SER A 39 0.07 -5.30 -4.29
C SER A 39 -0.76 -6.45 -3.76
N ARG A 40 -0.60 -7.66 -4.32
CA ARG A 40 -1.37 -8.83 -3.89
C ARG A 40 -1.07 -9.24 -2.46
N ILE A 41 0.19 -9.26 -2.05
CA ILE A 41 0.59 -9.58 -0.67
C ILE A 41 0.12 -8.47 0.28
N PHE A 42 0.29 -7.21 -0.11
CA PHE A 42 -0.19 -6.06 0.65
C PHE A 42 -1.71 -6.11 0.88
N MET A 43 -2.49 -6.40 -0.16
CA MET A 43 -3.95 -6.54 -0.09
C MET A 43 -4.37 -7.69 0.82
N ARG A 44 -3.67 -8.83 0.78
CA ARG A 44 -3.92 -9.93 1.74
C ARG A 44 -3.74 -9.44 3.17
N LEU A 45 -2.59 -8.84 3.48
CA LEU A 45 -2.26 -8.31 4.80
C LEU A 45 -3.25 -7.23 5.27
N LEU A 46 -3.68 -6.35 4.37
CA LEU A 46 -4.66 -5.30 4.68
C LEU A 46 -6.03 -5.87 5.08
N ASN A 47 -6.39 -7.06 4.55
CA ASN A 47 -7.64 -7.75 4.88
C ASN A 47 -7.52 -8.63 6.14
N GLU A 48 -6.31 -8.82 6.68
CA GLU A 48 -6.13 -9.52 7.94
C GLU A 48 -6.49 -8.60 9.13
N PRO A 49 -7.06 -9.13 10.22
CA PRO A 49 -7.32 -8.33 11.42
C PRO A 49 -6.03 -7.70 11.95
N GLY A 50 -5.95 -6.38 11.94
CA GLY A 50 -4.81 -5.63 12.42
C GLY A 50 -5.18 -4.19 12.75
N ASP A 51 -4.46 -3.58 13.70
CA ASP A 51 -4.58 -2.15 14.03
C ASP A 51 -3.49 -1.38 13.28
N TYR A 52 -3.63 -1.33 11.95
CA TYR A 52 -2.67 -0.64 11.10
C TYR A 52 -2.97 0.86 11.05
N ARG A 53 -1.93 1.67 11.23
CA ARG A 53 -2.03 3.11 10.96
C ARG A 53 -1.66 3.43 9.53
N PHE A 54 -2.25 4.50 8.99
CA PHE A 54 -1.96 4.98 7.64
C PHE A 54 -0.45 5.21 7.43
N GLU A 55 0.26 5.74 8.43
CA GLU A 55 1.71 6.00 8.34
C GLU A 55 2.57 4.74 8.21
N GLU A 56 2.06 3.59 8.66
CA GLU A 56 2.75 2.30 8.54
C GLU A 56 2.59 1.72 7.14
N LEU A 57 1.47 2.03 6.48
CA LEU A 57 1.09 1.49 5.18
C LEU A 57 1.46 2.41 4.00
N ALA A 58 1.43 3.73 4.19
CA ALA A 58 1.77 4.71 3.15
C ALA A 58 3.16 4.51 2.50
N PRO A 59 4.21 4.03 3.21
CA PRO A 59 5.51 3.74 2.59
C PRO A 59 5.49 2.67 1.48
N PHE A 60 4.42 1.90 1.34
CA PHE A 60 4.28 0.92 0.26
C PHE A 60 3.89 1.55 -1.08
N ALA A 61 3.45 2.81 -1.11
CA ALA A 61 2.96 3.49 -2.31
C ALA A 61 3.84 3.40 -3.56
N PRO A 62 5.19 3.55 -3.50
CA PRO A 62 6.03 3.38 -4.70
C PRO A 62 6.14 1.94 -5.22
N PHE A 63 5.56 0.95 -4.54
CA PHE A 63 5.73 -0.48 -4.82
C PHE A 63 4.43 -1.22 -5.10
N ILE A 64 3.28 -0.60 -4.93
CA ILE A 64 1.96 -1.19 -5.16
C ILE A 64 1.19 -0.38 -6.20
N ASP A 65 0.17 -1.00 -6.78
CA ASP A 65 -0.73 -0.36 -7.75
C ASP A 65 -1.71 0.62 -7.10
N ASP A 66 -2.37 1.38 -7.97
CA ASP A 66 -3.37 2.37 -7.63
C ASP A 66 -4.59 1.72 -6.96
N GLU A 67 -5.01 0.52 -7.40
CA GLU A 67 -6.11 -0.20 -6.75
C GLU A 67 -5.81 -0.56 -5.30
N ALA A 68 -4.60 -1.03 -4.99
CA ALA A 68 -4.16 -1.32 -3.63
C ALA A 68 -4.04 -0.04 -2.78
N LEU A 69 -3.63 1.08 -3.38
CA LEU A 69 -3.59 2.39 -2.70
C LEU A 69 -5.00 2.91 -2.37
N VAL A 70 -5.96 2.76 -3.28
CA VAL A 70 -7.35 3.10 -3.00
C VAL A 70 -7.93 2.22 -1.90
N ALA A 71 -7.60 0.91 -1.90
CA ALA A 71 -8.01 0.00 -0.84
C ALA A 71 -7.42 0.41 0.53
N LEU A 72 -6.14 0.77 0.56
CA LEU A 72 -5.46 1.31 1.75
C LEU A 72 -6.24 2.51 2.31
N VAL A 73 -6.53 3.52 1.48
CA VAL A 73 -7.24 4.74 1.92
C VAL A 73 -8.64 4.45 2.44
N ARG A 74 -9.32 3.44 1.90
CA ARG A 74 -10.65 3.04 2.36
C ARG A 74 -10.61 2.26 3.68
N ALA A 75 -9.66 1.36 3.83
CA ALA A 75 -9.51 0.53 5.02
C ALA A 75 -8.97 1.34 6.20
N VAL A 76 -7.99 2.21 5.93
CA VAL A 76 -7.32 3.05 6.92
C VAL A 76 -7.30 4.48 6.38
N PRO A 77 -8.31 5.31 6.69
CA PRO A 77 -8.36 6.67 6.19
C PRO A 77 -7.14 7.50 6.59
N PRO A 78 -6.58 8.34 5.68
CA PRO A 78 -5.50 9.24 6.02
C PRO A 78 -5.97 10.23 7.09
N PRO A 79 -5.13 10.54 8.10
CA PRO A 79 -5.52 11.46 9.18
C PRO A 79 -5.67 12.92 8.71
N ASP A 80 -5.03 13.30 7.60
CA ASP A 80 -5.09 14.64 7.05
C ASP A 80 -4.75 14.66 5.54
N LEU A 81 -4.88 15.83 4.92
CA LEU A 81 -4.51 16.06 3.52
C LEU A 81 -3.00 15.87 3.25
N GLN A 82 -2.13 16.04 4.25
CA GLN A 82 -0.69 15.86 4.07
C GLN A 82 -0.33 14.39 3.94
N ALA A 83 -1.01 13.51 4.66
CA ALA A 83 -0.91 12.07 4.54
C ALA A 83 -1.37 11.61 3.15
N LEU A 84 -2.52 12.10 2.65
CA LEU A 84 -2.97 11.79 1.29
C LEU A 84 -1.97 12.26 0.22
N LYS A 85 -1.40 13.46 0.37
CA LYS A 85 -0.39 13.99 -0.56
C LYS A 85 0.85 13.11 -0.70
N ARG A 86 1.20 12.30 0.31
CA ARG A 86 2.36 11.40 0.25
C ARG A 86 2.16 10.25 -0.74
N ILE A 87 0.93 9.79 -0.92
CA ILE A 87 0.61 8.69 -1.83
C ILE A 87 0.06 9.17 -3.18
N ALA A 88 -0.40 10.41 -3.26
CA ALA A 88 -0.97 11.00 -4.48
C ALA A 88 -0.11 10.85 -5.76
N PRO A 89 1.24 10.92 -5.73
CA PRO A 89 2.06 10.71 -6.92
C PRO A 89 1.99 9.30 -7.53
N PHE A 90 1.43 8.34 -6.79
CA PHE A 90 1.33 6.93 -7.18
C PHE A 90 -0.12 6.51 -7.49
N LEU A 91 -1.07 7.45 -7.42
CA LEU A 91 -2.48 7.23 -7.74
C LEU A 91 -2.80 7.84 -9.11
N GLU A 92 -3.83 7.30 -9.77
CA GLU A 92 -4.40 7.96 -10.94
C GLU A 92 -5.07 9.29 -10.55
N GLU A 93 -5.03 10.28 -11.45
CA GLU A 93 -5.58 11.63 -11.20
C GLU A 93 -7.06 11.60 -10.80
N ASP A 94 -7.85 10.76 -11.47
CA ASP A 94 -9.27 10.57 -11.19
C ASP A 94 -9.51 10.03 -9.78
N GLU A 95 -8.64 9.16 -9.29
CA GLU A 95 -8.72 8.57 -7.96
C GLU A 95 -8.35 9.58 -6.87
N VAL A 96 -7.28 10.35 -7.07
CA VAL A 96 -6.92 11.46 -6.18
C VAL A 96 -8.12 12.41 -6.03
N GLY A 97 -8.76 12.78 -7.14
CA GLY A 97 -9.94 13.63 -7.13
C GLY A 97 -11.12 13.01 -6.37
N ARG A 98 -11.38 11.71 -6.54
CA ARG A 98 -12.45 10.98 -5.82
C ARG A 98 -12.18 10.92 -4.32
N LEU A 99 -10.96 10.58 -3.92
CA LEU A 99 -10.56 10.47 -2.51
C LEU A 99 -10.62 11.85 -1.81
N LEU A 100 -10.12 12.89 -2.46
CA LEU A 100 -10.16 14.26 -1.93
C LEU A 100 -11.60 14.74 -1.68
N ARG A 101 -12.51 14.50 -2.64
CA ARG A 101 -13.93 14.82 -2.45
C ARG A 101 -14.56 14.04 -1.30
N GLY A 102 -14.17 12.78 -1.12
CA GLY A 102 -14.62 11.94 0.00
C GLY A 102 -14.20 12.53 1.35
N LEU A 103 -12.93 12.92 1.50
CA LEU A 103 -12.41 13.52 2.73
C LEU A 103 -13.09 14.85 3.06
N LEU A 104 -13.22 15.74 2.08
CA LEU A 104 -13.87 17.05 2.28
C LEU A 104 -15.35 16.91 2.66
N LYS A 105 -16.05 15.91 2.11
CA LYS A 105 -17.45 15.63 2.47
C LYS A 105 -17.56 15.03 3.87
N GLY A 106 -16.64 14.15 4.27
CA GLY A 106 -16.59 13.59 5.62
C GLY A 106 -16.30 14.62 6.71
N GLU A 107 -15.43 15.61 6.44
CA GLU A 107 -15.19 16.75 7.33
C GLU A 107 -16.41 17.67 7.48
N SER A 108 -17.27 17.72 6.46
CA SER A 108 -18.47 18.59 6.46
C SER A 108 -19.66 18.00 7.21
N ASP A 109 -19.71 16.67 7.42
CA ASP A 109 -20.81 15.98 8.12
C ASP A 109 -20.62 15.94 9.65
N HIS A 110 -19.43 16.29 10.12
CA HIS A 110 -19.05 16.32 11.55
C HIS A 110 -19.00 17.75 12.14
N ARG A 111 -19.62 18.74 11.48
CA ARG A 111 -19.75 20.14 11.94
C ARG A 111 -21.21 20.57 11.98
#